data_AF-A0A2K8Z1G3-F1
#
_entry.id   AF-A0A2K8Z1G3-F1
#
_cell.length_a   1.000
_cell.length_b   1.000
_cell.length_c   1.000
_cell.angle_alpha   90.00
_cell.angle_beta   90.00
_cell.angle_gamma   90.00
#
_symmetry.space_group_name_H-M   'P 1'
#
loop_
_entity.id
_entity.type
_entity.pdbx_description
1 polymer ?
#
loop_
_entity_poly.entity_id
_entity_poly.type
_entity_poly.pdbx_seq_one_letter_code
_entity_poly.pdbx_strand_id
1 'polypeptide(L)' 'MATKKKQLIRVVFDVLDEMNHNLQQNGDLSVAANDPDEAIDWVYAEMQRQFNQPGIRLTRVRICA' A
#
# COMPACT_ATOMS: atom_id res chain seq x y z
N MET A 1 -13.41 -14.99 -22.48
CA MET A 1 -13.49 -13.67 -21.84
C MET A 1 -13.26 -13.88 -20.35
N ALA A 2 -12.03 -13.66 -19.88
CA ALA A 2 -11.69 -13.91 -18.47
C ALA A 2 -12.29 -12.79 -17.63
N THR A 3 -13.39 -13.09 -16.94
CA THR A 3 -13.83 -12.33 -15.78
C THR A 3 -12.75 -12.48 -14.71
N LYS A 4 -11.69 -11.68 -14.78
CA LYS A 4 -10.72 -11.54 -13.69
C LYS A 4 -11.52 -11.07 -12.48
N LYS A 5 -11.84 -12.01 -11.57
CA LYS A 5 -12.48 -11.68 -10.30
C LYS A 5 -11.47 -10.85 -9.53
N LYS A 6 -11.85 -9.62 -9.17
CA LYS A 6 -11.08 -8.83 -8.21
C LYS A 6 -10.92 -9.67 -6.96
N GLN A 7 -9.68 -10.00 -6.63
CA GLN A 7 -9.33 -10.73 -5.43
C GLN A 7 -8.96 -9.71 -4.36
N LEU A 8 -9.27 -10.03 -3.11
CA LEU A 8 -8.88 -9.19 -1.99
C LEU A 8 -7.40 -9.44 -1.72
N ILE A 9 -6.55 -8.47 -2.04
CA ILE A 9 -5.11 -8.57 -1.85
C ILE A 9 -4.75 -7.76 -0.62
N ARG A 10 -4.11 -8.39 0.37
CA ARG A 10 -3.64 -7.69 1.56
C ARG A 10 -2.19 -7.26 1.35
N VAL A 11 -1.97 -5.95 1.31
CA VAL A 11 -0.64 -5.36 1.21
C VAL A 11 -0.25 -4.85 2.59
N VAL A 12 0.80 -5.43 3.15
CA VAL A 12 1.42 -5.00 4.40
C VAL A 12 2.61 -4.11 4.05
N PHE A 13 2.69 -2.93 4.66
CA PHE A 13 3.74 -1.98 4.39
C PHE A 13 4.17 -1.19 5.62
N ASP A 14 5.42 -0.72 5.58
CA ASP A 14 5.97 0.19 6.58
C ASP A 14 6.09 1.59 5.96
N VAL A 15 5.48 2.58 6.60
CA VAL A 15 5.58 4.00 6.21
C VAL A 15 6.62 4.67 7.09
N LEU A 16 7.66 5.20 6.46
CA LEU A 16 8.58 6.12 7.11
C LEU A 16 8.16 7.54 6.78
N ASP A 17 7.78 8.30 7.79
CA ASP A 17 7.62 9.74 7.69
C ASP A 17 8.94 10.42 8.05
N GLU A 18 9.67 10.89 7.05
CA GLU A 18 10.98 11.53 7.26
C GLU A 18 10.84 12.90 7.95
N MET A 19 9.66 13.51 7.92
CA MET A 19 9.46 14.86 8.46
C MET A 19 9.21 14.88 9.97
N ASN A 20 8.52 13.88 10.50
CA ASN A 20 8.23 13.68 11.92
C ASN A 20 9.14 12.60 12.54
N HIS A 21 10.08 12.03 11.78
CA HIS A 21 10.89 10.86 12.15
C HIS A 21 10.02 9.71 12.69
N ASN A 22 8.80 9.59 12.17
CA ASN A 22 7.84 8.63 12.65
C ASN A 22 7.82 7.43 11.71
N LEU A 23 8.09 6.24 12.25
CA LEU A 23 8.07 5.01 11.49
C LEU A 23 6.81 4.24 11.87
N GLN A 24 5.82 4.29 10.99
CA GLN A 24 4.62 3.49 11.13
C GLN A 24 4.88 2.10 10.54
N GLN A 25 5.13 1.15 11.44
CA GLN A 25 5.39 -0.24 11.09
C GLN A 25 4.09 -1.06 11.08
N ASN A 26 4.07 -2.10 10.25
CA ASN A 26 2.95 -3.04 10.12
C ASN A 26 1.63 -2.38 9.68
N GLY A 27 1.70 -1.34 8.84
CA GLY A 27 0.52 -0.88 8.14
C GLY A 27 0.00 -1.99 7.23
N ASP A 28 -1.31 -2.18 7.17
CA ASP A 28 -1.90 -3.12 6.23
C ASP A 28 -3.15 -2.54 5.57
N LEU A 29 -3.25 -2.73 4.26
CA LEU A 29 -4.44 -2.39 3.48
C LEU A 29 -4.89 -3.61 2.70
N SER A 30 -6.19 -3.86 2.71
CA SER A 30 -6.81 -4.86 1.84
C SER A 30 -7.45 -4.17 0.66
N VAL A 31 -6.91 -4.39 -0.54
CA VAL A 31 -7.40 -3.78 -1.78
C VAL A 31 -7.99 -4.87 -2.68
N ALA A 32 -9.18 -4.62 -3.21
CA ALA A 32 -9.77 -5.47 -4.24
C ALA A 32 -9.15 -5.14 -5.60
N ALA A 33 -8.08 -5.86 -5.97
CA ALA A 33 -7.35 -5.69 -7.22
C ALA A 33 -7.38 -6.96 -8.06
N ASN A 34 -7.14 -6.81 -9.36
CA ASN A 34 -6.99 -7.97 -10.24
C ASN A 34 -5.62 -8.63 -10.07
N ASP A 35 -4.60 -7.82 -9.82
CA ASP A 35 -3.20 -8.22 -9.75
C ASP A 35 -2.50 -7.53 -8.56
N PRO A 36 -1.47 -8.18 -7.98
CA PRO A 36 -0.71 -7.65 -6.84
C PRO A 36 -0.07 -6.29 -7.11
N ASP A 37 0.43 -6.05 -8.32
CA ASP A 37 1.01 -4.76 -8.72
C ASP A 37 -0.02 -3.62 -8.67
N GLU A 38 -1.26 -3.88 -9.13
CA GLU A 38 -2.36 -2.91 -9.06
C GLU A 38 -2.73 -2.59 -7.61
N ALA A 39 -2.70 -3.60 -6.72
CA ALA A 39 -2.91 -3.37 -5.29
C ALA A 39 -1.81 -2.49 -4.68
N ILE A 40 -0.54 -2.69 -5.05
CA ILE A 40 0.57 -1.87 -4.55
C ILE A 40 0.45 -0.42 -5.01
N ASP A 41 0.17 -0.19 -6.29
CA ASP A 41 0.01 1.16 -6.84
C ASP A 41 -1.12 1.92 -6.13
N TRP A 42 -2.25 1.23 -5.89
CA TRP A 42 -3.38 1.79 -5.17
C TRP A 42 -3.03 2.14 -3.73
N VAL A 43 -2.34 1.25 -3.01
CA VAL A 43 -1.88 1.49 -1.63
C VAL A 43 -0.87 2.63 -1.58
N TYR A 44 0.02 2.73 -2.56
CA TYR A 44 0.98 3.83 -2.67
C TYR A 44 0.27 5.17 -2.84
N ALA A 45 -0.69 5.24 -3.76
CA ALA A 45 -1.49 6.45 -4.00
C ALA A 45 -2.35 6.84 -2.79
N GLU A 46 -2.94 5.85 -2.10
CA GLU A 46 -3.72 6.06 -0.88
C GLU A 46 -2.84 6.60 0.27
N MET A 47 -1.65 6.03 0.48
CA MET A 47 -0.71 6.52 1.48
C MET A 47 -0.24 7.94 1.15
N GLN A 48 0.11 8.19 -0.12
CA GLN A 48 0.46 9.52 -0.59
C GLN A 48 -0.64 10.55 -0.31
N ARG A 49 -1.91 10.17 -0.45
CA ARG A 49 -3.07 11.02 -0.12
C ARG A 49 -3.27 11.19 1.38
N GLN A 50 -3.18 10.13 2.18
CA GLN A 50 -3.40 10.21 3.63
C GLN A 50 -2.39 11.11 4.32
N PHE A 51 -1.12 10.95 3.99
CA PHE A 51 -0.06 11.76 4.58
C PHE A 51 0.05 13.13 3.92
N ASN A 52 -0.51 13.31 2.72
CA ASN A 52 -0.56 14.58 1.97
C ASN A 52 0.81 15.31 1.93
N GLN A 53 1.90 14.55 2.01
CA GLN A 53 3.26 15.04 2.11
C GLN A 53 4.18 14.18 1.25
N PRO A 54 5.12 14.78 0.51
CA PRO A 54 6.07 14.04 -0.33
C PRO A 54 7.17 13.35 0.49
N GLY A 55 7.23 13.56 1.80
CA GLY A 55 8.25 13.03 2.70
C GLY A 55 7.97 11.63 3.25
N ILE A 56 6.85 11.01 2.86
CA ILE A 56 6.58 9.62 3.21
C ILE A 56 7.21 8.65 2.23
N ARG A 57 7.91 7.66 2.78
CA ARG A 57 8.58 6.62 2.02
C ARG A 57 8.10 5.25 2.48
N LEU A 58 7.49 4.52 1.55
CA LEU A 58 7.15 3.12 1.75
C LEU A 58 8.45 2.30 1.66
N THR A 59 8.84 1.68 2.78
CA THR A 59 10.15 1.01 2.91
C THR A 59 10.06 -0.50 2.87
N ARG A 60 8.93 -1.07 3.27
CA ARG A 60 8.65 -2.51 3.20
C ARG A 60 7.30 -2.68 2.54
N VAL A 61 7.21 -3.56 1.55
CA VAL A 61 5.94 -3.95 0.92
C VAL A 61 5.91 -5.47 0.88
N ARG A 62 4.89 -6.06 1.48
CA ARG A 62 4.64 -7.51 1.49
C ARG A 62 3.21 -7.74 1.06
N ILE A 63 3.04 -8.69 0.15
CA ILE A 63 1.73 -9.09 -0.33
C ILE A 63 1.38 -10.40 0.38
N CYS A 64 0.25 -10.42 1.07
CA CYS A 64 -0.37 -11.63 1.57
C CYS A 64 -1.57 -11.93 0.68
N ALA A 65 -1.47 -13.04 -0.05
CA ALA A 65 -2.53 -13.61 -0.88
C ALA A 65 -3.16 -14.81 -0.15
#